data_AF-A0AA96WF17-F1
#
_entry.id   AF-A0AA96WF17-F1
#
_cell.length_a   1.000
_cell.length_b   1.000
_cell.length_c   1.000
_cell.angle_alpha   90.00
_cell.angle_beta   90.00
_cell.angle_gamma   90.00
#
_symmetry.space_group_name_H-M   'P 1'
#
loop_
_entity.id
_entity.type
_entity.pdbx_description
1 polymer ?
#
loop_
_entity_poly.entity_id
_entity_poly.type
_entity_poly.pdbx_seq_one_letter_code
_entity_poly.pdbx_strand_id
1 'polypeptide(L)'
;MSHPSSSSFVSFSTEIAFVDAGIADSASLIAQFQASTEVHLLDSSQAAIDQITQILSTRSNISAVHLVSHGSNGALQLGGDTISDLSEYIAELKLWSNSLTADADILLYGCNVAADGTGQALVNQLSQLTGADVAASDDLTGLGGDWQLEYQTGSIETAAIADDAYKGTLANFFVTSTSDVVDVNDGVLTLREAIIEANTQPDTDNIFFSVNGTITLTGGELAISGSNLNIYGNGASFLTISGNNTNRVFNIGSSNVLLSGLTIANGRVAGAGDDGGGIRNTSNLTVQFCTFSSNSADRFGGGIDNEGNLTVNRSSFSNNSANFFGGGIRNRGILTVSSSSFSGNSASNSGGGIANFGILTVNGSSFSDNSADRFGGGIDNFGTLTVNSSGFSNNSATFGGGIANSGGTMTVTGSYFLNNQASNSGGGIANRFNGFGGTSTLVANVISQNRATNQGGGVFTDAGTVYLQLNNISFNTASTGTDLFGAVLSGTSTPGSVGFNVIGKGGGFTGITNGVNGDVILVP
;
A
#
# COMPACT_ATOMS: atom_id res chain seq x y z
N MET A 1 40.89 -57.80 -31.02
CA MET A 1 40.44 -56.40 -31.14
C MET A 1 38.93 -56.41 -31.13
N SER A 2 38.33 -56.10 -29.99
CA SER A 2 36.89 -55.88 -29.84
C SER A 2 36.74 -54.88 -28.70
N HIS A 3 36.50 -53.62 -29.07
CA HIS A 3 36.09 -52.57 -28.12
C HIS A 3 34.73 -52.95 -27.53
N PRO A 4 34.52 -52.81 -26.21
CA PRO A 4 33.17 -52.71 -25.69
C PRO A 4 32.61 -51.33 -26.05
N SER A 5 31.38 -51.36 -26.56
CA SER A 5 30.51 -50.24 -26.89
C SER A 5 30.37 -49.24 -25.74
N SER A 6 30.43 -47.97 -26.08
CA SER A 6 30.05 -46.83 -25.24
C SER A 6 28.63 -47.00 -24.70
N SER A 7 28.49 -47.07 -23.38
CA SER A 7 27.23 -46.85 -22.69
C SER A 7 26.79 -45.40 -22.93
N SER A 8 25.70 -45.21 -23.68
CA SER A 8 24.98 -43.96 -23.78
C SER A 8 24.45 -43.59 -22.39
N PHE A 9 24.98 -42.52 -21.80
CA PHE A 9 24.28 -41.86 -20.70
C PHE A 9 22.98 -41.32 -21.30
N VAL A 10 21.85 -41.89 -20.91
CA VAL A 10 20.55 -41.23 -21.12
C VAL A 10 20.60 -39.97 -20.27
N SER A 11 20.81 -38.83 -20.91
CA SER A 11 20.58 -37.53 -20.28
C SER A 11 19.09 -37.46 -20.03
N PHE A 12 18.67 -37.57 -18.77
CA PHE A 12 17.29 -37.25 -18.40
C PHE A 12 17.13 -35.75 -18.65
N SER A 13 16.26 -35.37 -19.59
CA SER A 13 15.90 -33.98 -19.76
C SER A 13 15.13 -33.52 -18.51
N THR A 14 15.35 -32.27 -18.12
CA THR A 14 14.74 -31.69 -16.91
C THR A 14 13.64 -30.72 -17.33
N GLU A 15 12.49 -30.78 -16.69
CA GLU A 15 11.43 -29.79 -16.83
C GLU A 15 11.49 -28.84 -15.63
N ILE A 16 11.26 -27.55 -15.86
CA ILE A 16 11.21 -26.56 -14.79
C ILE A 16 9.90 -25.79 -14.88
N ALA A 17 9.17 -25.66 -13.77
CA ALA A 17 7.99 -24.85 -13.65
C ALA A 17 8.27 -23.61 -12.80
N PHE A 18 7.86 -22.45 -13.31
CA PHE A 18 7.78 -21.20 -12.58
C PHE A 18 6.30 -20.86 -12.40
N VAL A 19 5.88 -20.75 -11.14
CA VAL A 19 4.49 -20.48 -10.77
C VAL A 19 4.43 -19.11 -10.10
N ASP A 20 3.59 -18.23 -10.62
CA ASP A 20 3.36 -16.92 -10.03
C ASP A 20 2.75 -17.09 -8.62
N ALA A 21 3.37 -16.46 -7.62
CA ALA A 21 2.92 -16.57 -6.23
C ALA A 21 1.57 -15.88 -5.98
N GLY A 22 1.08 -15.06 -6.91
CA GLY A 22 -0.24 -14.43 -6.87
C GLY A 22 -1.39 -15.37 -7.22
N ILE A 23 -1.12 -16.54 -7.81
CA ILE A 23 -2.15 -17.54 -8.12
C ILE A 23 -2.67 -18.19 -6.84
N ALA A 24 -3.99 -18.15 -6.65
CA ALA A 24 -4.64 -18.82 -5.53
C ALA A 24 -4.57 -20.34 -5.70
N ASP A 25 -4.48 -21.06 -4.58
CA ASP A 25 -4.31 -22.52 -4.56
C ASP A 25 -3.22 -23.03 -5.52
N SER A 26 -2.13 -22.26 -5.70
CA SER A 26 -0.99 -22.66 -6.53
C SER A 26 -0.43 -24.03 -6.14
N ALA A 27 -0.66 -24.48 -4.90
CA ALA A 27 -0.34 -25.83 -4.45
C ALA A 27 -1.04 -26.95 -5.24
N SER A 28 -2.31 -26.79 -5.65
CA SER A 28 -3.01 -27.78 -6.46
C SER A 28 -2.47 -27.81 -7.89
N LEU A 29 -2.18 -26.65 -8.48
CA LEU A 29 -1.53 -26.55 -9.79
C LEU A 29 -0.13 -27.17 -9.77
N ILE A 30 0.64 -26.89 -8.71
CA ILE A 30 1.97 -27.48 -8.51
C ILE A 30 1.89 -29.01 -8.42
N ALA A 31 0.83 -29.55 -7.83
CA ALA A 31 0.64 -30.99 -7.69
C ALA A 31 0.34 -31.70 -9.03
N GLN A 32 0.01 -30.97 -10.10
CA GLN A 32 -0.18 -31.53 -11.44
C GLN A 32 1.13 -31.80 -12.17
N PHE A 33 2.23 -31.16 -11.78
CA PHE A 33 3.53 -31.43 -12.37
C PHE A 33 4.06 -32.81 -11.95
N GLN A 34 4.87 -33.41 -12.80
CA GLN A 34 5.53 -34.66 -12.47
C GLN A 34 6.50 -34.46 -11.30
N ALA A 35 6.72 -35.50 -10.50
CA ALA A 35 7.66 -35.42 -9.36
C ALA A 35 9.10 -35.08 -9.77
N SER A 36 9.44 -35.24 -11.05
CA SER A 36 10.74 -34.87 -11.65
C SER A 36 10.81 -33.42 -12.11
N THR A 37 9.70 -32.68 -12.19
CA THR A 37 9.67 -31.27 -12.58
C THR A 37 10.18 -30.41 -11.42
N GLU A 38 11.18 -29.58 -11.67
CA GLU A 38 11.70 -28.62 -10.69
C GLU A 38 10.76 -27.41 -10.60
N VAL A 39 10.19 -27.12 -9.44
CA VAL A 39 9.19 -26.05 -9.29
C VAL A 39 9.73 -24.88 -8.47
N HIS A 40 9.57 -23.67 -8.99
CA HIS A 40 9.91 -22.41 -8.32
C HIS A 40 8.70 -21.48 -8.24
N LEU A 41 8.44 -20.95 -7.05
CA LEU A 41 7.50 -19.84 -6.87
C LEU A 41 8.22 -18.51 -7.14
N LEU A 42 7.64 -17.66 -7.98
CA LEU A 42 8.20 -16.34 -8.28
C LEU A 42 7.91 -15.35 -7.15
N ASP A 43 8.95 -14.68 -6.66
CA ASP A 43 8.84 -13.64 -5.65
C ASP A 43 8.29 -12.35 -6.27
N SER A 44 7.16 -11.84 -5.76
CA SER A 44 6.51 -10.63 -6.28
C SER A 44 7.25 -9.33 -5.98
N SER A 45 8.35 -9.38 -5.22
CA SER A 45 9.19 -8.22 -4.90
C SER A 45 10.40 -8.03 -5.81
N GLN A 46 10.60 -8.93 -6.79
CA GLN A 46 11.74 -8.94 -7.71
C GLN A 46 11.26 -9.14 -9.15
N ALA A 47 11.97 -8.56 -10.12
CA ALA A 47 11.62 -8.71 -11.53
C ALA A 47 11.61 -10.19 -11.95
N ALA A 48 10.49 -10.67 -12.49
CA ALA A 48 10.30 -12.11 -12.72
C ALA A 48 11.25 -12.68 -13.77
N ILE A 49 11.49 -11.95 -14.86
CA ILE A 49 12.40 -12.39 -15.92
C ILE A 49 13.83 -12.53 -15.37
N ASP A 50 14.26 -11.65 -14.46
CA ASP A 50 15.58 -11.77 -13.81
C ASP A 50 15.68 -13.03 -12.95
N GLN A 51 14.65 -13.34 -12.15
CA GLN A 51 14.58 -14.55 -11.33
C GLN A 51 14.67 -15.82 -12.20
N ILE A 52 13.85 -15.88 -13.25
CA ILE A 52 13.82 -17.01 -14.19
C ILE A 52 15.19 -17.16 -14.86
N THR A 53 15.76 -16.06 -15.36
CA THR A 53 17.08 -16.04 -16.01
C THR A 53 18.17 -16.53 -15.08
N GLN A 54 18.18 -16.08 -13.82
CA GLN A 54 19.15 -16.49 -12.83
C GLN A 54 19.04 -18.00 -12.54
N ILE A 55 17.83 -18.51 -12.40
CA ILE A 55 17.59 -19.93 -12.17
C ILE A 55 18.07 -20.74 -13.38
N LEU A 56 17.58 -20.44 -14.59
CA LEU A 56 17.94 -21.14 -15.82
C LEU A 56 19.45 -21.11 -16.10
N SER A 57 20.15 -20.01 -15.77
CA SER A 57 21.60 -19.87 -16.01
C SER A 57 22.48 -20.89 -15.28
N THR A 58 21.93 -21.59 -14.29
CA THR A 58 22.64 -22.60 -13.49
C THR A 58 22.18 -24.03 -13.78
N ARG A 59 21.33 -24.21 -14.81
CA ARG A 59 20.83 -25.49 -15.28
C ARG A 59 21.22 -25.71 -16.76
N SER A 60 21.02 -26.93 -17.24
CA SER A 60 21.32 -27.35 -18.62
C SER A 60 20.47 -28.56 -18.98
N ASN A 61 20.24 -28.79 -20.28
CA ASN A 61 19.41 -29.89 -20.78
C ASN A 61 17.95 -29.79 -20.30
N ILE A 62 17.42 -28.58 -20.28
CA ILE A 62 16.02 -28.33 -19.95
C ILE A 62 15.17 -28.60 -21.20
N SER A 63 14.27 -29.58 -21.13
CA SER A 63 13.33 -29.87 -22.22
C SER A 63 12.04 -29.08 -22.14
N ALA A 64 11.68 -28.56 -20.96
CA ALA A 64 10.50 -27.72 -20.85
C ALA A 64 10.61 -26.65 -19.78
N VAL A 65 10.04 -25.48 -20.08
CA VAL A 65 9.77 -24.42 -19.13
C VAL A 65 8.27 -24.18 -19.05
N HIS A 66 7.69 -24.38 -17.88
CA HIS A 66 6.29 -24.09 -17.61
C HIS A 66 6.18 -22.74 -16.92
N LEU A 67 5.39 -21.81 -17.46
CA LEU A 67 5.08 -20.53 -16.84
C LEU A 67 3.60 -20.50 -16.48
N VAL A 68 3.29 -20.63 -15.19
CA VAL A 68 1.92 -20.60 -14.68
C VAL A 68 1.65 -19.23 -14.08
N SER A 69 0.69 -18.50 -14.66
CA SER A 69 0.42 -17.10 -14.31
C SER A 69 -0.98 -16.67 -14.71
N HIS A 70 -1.49 -15.56 -14.17
CA HIS A 70 -2.60 -14.89 -14.85
C HIS A 70 -2.16 -14.36 -16.22
N GLY A 71 -3.08 -14.32 -17.18
CA GLY A 71 -2.84 -13.87 -18.54
C GLY A 71 -3.96 -12.99 -19.09
N SER A 72 -3.64 -12.34 -20.20
CA SER A 72 -4.59 -11.68 -21.11
C SER A 72 -3.98 -11.66 -22.50
N ASN A 73 -4.77 -11.31 -23.53
CA ASN A 73 -4.25 -11.19 -24.90
C ASN A 73 -3.01 -10.29 -25.00
N GLY A 74 -1.87 -10.89 -25.33
CA GLY A 74 -0.58 -10.21 -25.42
C GLY A 74 0.07 -9.86 -24.09
N ALA A 75 -0.30 -10.49 -22.97
CA ALA A 75 0.40 -10.28 -21.70
C ALA A 75 0.34 -11.47 -20.72
N LEU A 76 1.39 -11.58 -19.90
CA LEU A 76 1.48 -12.51 -18.76
C LEU A 76 1.77 -11.74 -17.46
N GLN A 77 1.26 -12.24 -16.33
CA GLN A 77 1.55 -11.70 -15.01
C GLN A 77 2.57 -12.57 -14.28
N LEU A 78 3.82 -12.15 -14.21
CA LEU A 78 4.89 -12.93 -13.59
C LEU A 78 5.59 -12.10 -12.52
N GLY A 79 5.66 -12.63 -11.29
CA GLY A 79 6.35 -12.02 -10.16
C GLY A 79 5.88 -10.59 -9.87
N GLY A 80 4.59 -10.31 -10.06
CA GLY A 80 4.03 -8.96 -9.86
C GLY A 80 4.20 -7.99 -11.04
N ASP A 81 4.91 -8.38 -12.10
CA ASP A 81 5.05 -7.60 -13.34
C ASP A 81 4.09 -8.08 -14.45
N THR A 82 3.60 -7.14 -15.26
CA THR A 82 2.85 -7.45 -16.48
C THR A 82 3.79 -7.43 -17.68
N ILE A 83 4.11 -8.60 -18.21
CA ILE A 83 4.99 -8.77 -19.36
C ILE A 83 4.14 -8.73 -20.64
N SER A 84 4.13 -7.57 -21.31
CA SER A 84 3.40 -7.35 -22.57
C SER A 84 4.28 -6.86 -23.73
N ASP A 85 5.52 -6.49 -23.45
CA ASP A 85 6.56 -6.17 -24.43
C ASP A 85 7.85 -6.90 -24.06
N LEU A 86 8.37 -7.73 -24.96
CA LEU A 86 9.61 -8.47 -24.76
C LEU A 86 10.86 -7.69 -25.18
N SER A 87 10.70 -6.47 -25.72
CA SER A 87 11.82 -5.66 -26.19
C SER A 87 12.79 -5.26 -25.08
N GLU A 88 12.30 -5.14 -23.84
CA GLU A 88 13.09 -4.84 -22.65
C GLU A 88 13.92 -6.03 -22.16
N TYR A 89 13.56 -7.26 -22.55
CA TYR A 89 14.09 -8.51 -22.01
C TYR A 89 14.89 -9.34 -23.03
N ILE A 90 15.29 -8.73 -24.15
CA ILE A 90 15.94 -9.45 -25.25
C ILE A 90 17.23 -10.15 -24.81
N ALA A 91 18.01 -9.56 -23.91
CA ALA A 91 19.28 -10.13 -23.48
C ALA A 91 19.05 -11.36 -22.59
N GLU A 92 18.13 -11.24 -21.63
CA GLU A 92 17.72 -12.24 -20.66
C GLU A 92 17.10 -13.45 -21.36
N LEU A 93 16.12 -13.22 -22.24
CA LEU A 93 15.43 -14.30 -22.98
C LEU A 93 16.37 -15.06 -23.92
N LYS A 94 17.34 -14.38 -24.53
CA LYS A 94 18.39 -15.05 -25.31
C LYS A 94 19.36 -15.86 -24.45
N LEU A 95 19.53 -15.52 -23.17
CA LEU A 95 20.35 -16.33 -22.27
C LEU A 95 19.66 -17.65 -21.91
N TRP A 96 18.33 -17.70 -21.94
CA TRP A 96 17.58 -18.92 -21.62
C TRP A 96 17.98 -20.05 -22.57
N SER A 97 18.18 -19.76 -23.86
CA SER A 97 18.57 -20.74 -24.88
C SER A 97 19.85 -21.53 -24.55
N ASN A 98 20.74 -21.01 -23.68
CA ASN A 98 21.95 -21.72 -23.27
C ASN A 98 21.66 -22.92 -22.35
N SER A 99 20.48 -22.94 -21.74
CA SER A 99 20.06 -23.96 -20.78
C SER A 99 19.09 -24.98 -21.39
N LEU A 100 18.39 -24.57 -22.46
CA LEU A 100 17.36 -25.34 -23.17
C LEU A 100 17.96 -26.38 -24.13
N THR A 101 17.25 -27.50 -24.32
CA THR A 101 17.52 -28.43 -25.43
C THR A 101 17.05 -27.84 -26.76
N ALA A 102 17.44 -28.47 -27.87
CA ALA A 102 17.10 -28.00 -29.22
C ALA A 102 15.61 -28.16 -29.57
N ASP A 103 14.93 -29.04 -28.84
CA ASP A 103 13.51 -29.40 -28.88
C ASP A 103 12.80 -28.97 -27.59
N ALA A 104 13.30 -27.92 -26.93
CA ALA A 104 12.69 -27.47 -25.68
C ALA A 104 11.38 -26.74 -25.93
N ASP A 105 10.41 -26.98 -25.05
CA ASP A 105 9.11 -26.32 -25.05
C ASP A 105 9.00 -25.23 -23.98
N ILE A 106 8.21 -24.19 -24.24
CA ILE A 106 7.75 -23.23 -23.24
C ILE A 106 6.22 -23.20 -23.21
N LEU A 107 5.62 -23.53 -22.08
CA LEU A 107 4.17 -23.61 -21.92
C LEU A 107 3.68 -22.45 -21.06
N LEU A 108 2.80 -21.61 -21.60
CA LEU A 108 2.26 -20.41 -20.99
C LEU A 108 0.82 -20.65 -20.51
N TYR A 109 0.65 -20.94 -19.22
CA TYR A 109 -0.66 -21.21 -18.61
C TYR A 109 -1.25 -19.91 -18.06
N GLY A 110 -1.74 -19.05 -18.95
CA GLY A 110 -2.48 -17.84 -18.62
C GLY A 110 -3.61 -17.62 -19.62
N CYS A 111 -4.74 -17.09 -19.15
CA CYS A 111 -5.92 -16.93 -20.00
C CYS A 111 -5.63 -15.99 -21.18
N ASN A 112 -6.12 -16.37 -22.35
CA ASN A 112 -6.22 -15.55 -23.55
C ASN A 112 -4.88 -15.02 -24.06
N VAL A 113 -3.73 -15.52 -23.59
CA VAL A 113 -2.40 -14.98 -23.91
C VAL A 113 -2.18 -14.85 -25.41
N ALA A 114 -2.73 -15.77 -26.20
CA ALA A 114 -2.66 -15.82 -27.65
C ALA A 114 -4.02 -15.63 -28.37
N ALA A 115 -4.98 -14.96 -27.74
CA ALA A 115 -6.35 -14.84 -28.25
C ALA A 115 -6.48 -14.22 -29.64
N ASP A 116 -5.62 -13.26 -30.00
CA ASP A 116 -5.58 -12.69 -31.34
C ASP A 116 -4.16 -12.42 -31.86
N GLY A 117 -4.05 -11.76 -33.01
CA GLY A 117 -2.76 -11.44 -33.65
C GLY A 117 -1.77 -10.71 -32.74
N THR A 118 -2.23 -9.96 -31.74
CA THR A 118 -1.38 -9.29 -30.73
C THR A 118 -0.76 -10.32 -29.80
N GLY A 119 -1.59 -11.19 -29.20
CA GLY A 119 -1.13 -12.27 -28.34
C GLY A 119 -0.23 -13.27 -29.07
N GLN A 120 -0.63 -13.65 -30.28
CA GLN A 120 0.16 -14.51 -31.14
C GLN A 120 1.52 -13.89 -31.49
N ALA A 121 1.61 -12.57 -31.68
CA ALA A 121 2.89 -11.89 -31.89
C ALA A 121 3.81 -11.99 -30.66
N LEU A 122 3.28 -11.87 -29.45
CA LEU A 122 4.04 -12.07 -28.21
C LEU A 122 4.61 -13.50 -28.15
N VAL A 123 3.79 -14.52 -28.39
CA VAL A 123 4.20 -15.93 -28.37
C VAL A 123 5.27 -16.21 -29.43
N ASN A 124 5.07 -15.72 -30.66
CA ASN A 124 6.05 -15.84 -31.73
C ASN A 124 7.39 -15.16 -31.40
N GLN A 125 7.35 -13.98 -30.79
CA GLN A 125 8.55 -13.26 -30.39
C GLN A 125 9.30 -13.99 -29.28
N LEU A 126 8.59 -14.57 -28.31
CA LEU A 126 9.20 -15.39 -27.26
C LEU A 126 9.93 -16.59 -27.87
N SER A 127 9.26 -17.34 -28.76
CA SER A 127 9.86 -18.48 -29.48
C SER A 127 11.13 -18.06 -30.23
N GLN A 128 11.10 -16.93 -30.95
CA GLN A 128 12.26 -16.43 -31.69
C GLN A 128 13.43 -16.02 -30.79
N LEU A 129 13.15 -15.49 -29.60
CA LEU A 129 14.18 -15.03 -28.67
C LEU A 129 14.84 -16.19 -27.91
N THR A 130 14.06 -17.19 -27.51
CA THR A 130 14.54 -18.34 -26.72
C THR A 130 15.03 -19.50 -27.60
N GLY A 131 14.56 -19.56 -28.85
CA GLY A 131 14.80 -20.68 -29.76
C GLY A 131 13.96 -21.93 -29.45
N ALA A 132 13.03 -21.83 -28.49
CA ALA A 132 12.13 -22.90 -28.09
C ALA A 132 10.81 -22.85 -28.84
N ASP A 133 10.12 -23.98 -28.89
CA ASP A 133 8.73 -24.07 -29.29
C ASP A 133 7.86 -23.58 -28.11
N VAL A 134 6.78 -22.84 -28.38
CA VAL A 134 6.01 -22.13 -27.35
C VAL A 134 4.54 -22.39 -27.55
N ALA A 135 3.84 -22.77 -26.49
CA ALA A 135 2.40 -22.96 -26.45
C ALA A 135 1.73 -21.98 -25.47
N ALA A 136 0.56 -21.46 -25.83
CA ALA A 136 -0.23 -20.56 -24.99
C ALA A 136 -1.73 -20.74 -25.25
N SER A 137 -2.54 -20.43 -24.23
CA SER A 137 -3.99 -20.46 -24.37
C SER A 137 -4.51 -19.25 -25.17
N ASP A 138 -5.51 -19.48 -26.02
CA ASP A 138 -6.24 -18.43 -26.76
C ASP A 138 -7.59 -18.07 -26.14
N ASP A 139 -7.99 -18.76 -25.05
CA ASP A 139 -9.23 -18.53 -24.30
C ASP A 139 -9.04 -18.60 -22.76
N LEU A 140 -10.09 -18.89 -21.99
CA LEU A 140 -9.97 -18.96 -20.53
C LEU A 140 -9.24 -20.25 -20.09
N THR A 141 -8.16 -20.10 -19.34
CA THR A 141 -7.47 -21.21 -18.65
C THR A 141 -7.98 -21.40 -17.22
N GLY A 142 -8.45 -22.61 -16.90
CA GLY A 142 -8.99 -22.96 -15.57
C GLY A 142 -10.52 -22.96 -15.51
N LEU A 143 -11.10 -22.47 -14.40
CA LEU A 143 -12.54 -22.43 -14.20
C LEU A 143 -13.22 -21.59 -15.29
N GLY A 144 -14.21 -22.17 -15.96
CA GLY A 144 -14.98 -21.49 -17.01
C GLY A 144 -14.39 -21.58 -18.42
N GLY A 145 -13.18 -22.11 -18.58
CA GLY A 145 -12.62 -22.52 -19.87
C GLY A 145 -11.99 -23.91 -19.76
N ASP A 146 -10.77 -24.09 -20.26
CA ASP A 146 -10.07 -25.38 -20.19
C ASP A 146 -8.55 -25.25 -19.91
N TRP A 147 -7.77 -26.28 -20.21
CA TRP A 147 -6.32 -26.35 -19.96
C TRP A 147 -5.52 -26.59 -21.24
N GLN A 148 -6.17 -26.47 -22.40
CA GLN A 148 -5.52 -26.56 -23.68
C GLN A 148 -4.71 -25.28 -23.95
N LEU A 149 -3.64 -25.44 -24.71
CA LEU A 149 -2.79 -24.36 -25.18
C LEU A 149 -2.88 -24.37 -26.71
N GLU A 150 -3.91 -23.73 -27.24
CA GLU A 150 -4.38 -23.85 -28.63
C GLU A 150 -3.39 -23.26 -29.61
N TYR A 151 -2.74 -22.17 -29.22
CA TYR A 151 -1.76 -21.50 -30.06
C TYR A 151 -0.36 -22.01 -29.74
N GLN A 152 0.34 -22.46 -30.78
CA GLN A 152 1.67 -23.05 -30.64
C GLN A 152 2.59 -22.65 -31.79
N THR A 153 3.88 -22.48 -31.48
CA THR A 153 4.97 -22.34 -32.45
C THR A 153 5.76 -23.64 -32.47
N GLY A 154 6.01 -24.18 -33.67
CA GLY A 154 6.72 -25.45 -33.82
C GLY A 154 5.92 -26.66 -33.33
N SER A 155 6.60 -27.67 -32.79
CA SER A 155 5.97 -28.88 -32.26
C SER A 155 6.07 -28.87 -30.74
N ILE A 156 4.96 -29.17 -30.05
CA ILE A 156 4.94 -29.23 -28.59
C ILE A 156 4.86 -30.70 -28.17
N GLU A 157 5.95 -31.23 -27.61
CA GLU A 157 6.01 -32.61 -27.10
C GLU A 157 5.70 -32.70 -25.60
N THR A 158 5.90 -31.61 -24.88
CA THR A 158 5.66 -31.51 -23.45
C THR A 158 4.17 -31.51 -23.15
N ALA A 159 3.77 -32.31 -22.16
CA ALA A 159 2.39 -32.38 -21.73
C ALA A 159 2.01 -31.12 -20.93
N ALA A 160 0.88 -30.50 -21.30
CA ALA A 160 0.25 -29.47 -20.48
C ALA A 160 -0.28 -30.06 -19.17
N ILE A 161 -0.21 -29.29 -18.07
CA ILE A 161 -0.96 -29.62 -16.85
C ILE A 161 -2.46 -29.45 -17.11
N ALA A 162 -3.27 -30.21 -16.39
CA ALA A 162 -4.72 -30.04 -16.39
C ALA A 162 -5.26 -30.29 -14.98
N ASP A 163 -5.96 -29.30 -14.43
CA ASP A 163 -6.62 -29.40 -13.12
C ASP A 163 -8.09 -29.01 -13.22
N ASP A 164 -8.95 -29.97 -13.56
CA ASP A 164 -10.40 -29.76 -13.62
C ASP A 164 -11.01 -29.47 -12.22
N ALA A 165 -10.26 -29.73 -11.15
CA ALA A 165 -10.67 -29.43 -9.78
C ALA A 165 -10.34 -27.99 -9.38
N TYR A 166 -9.37 -27.34 -10.05
CA TYR A 166 -9.02 -25.95 -9.82
C TYR A 166 -10.23 -25.04 -9.94
N LYS A 167 -10.37 -24.11 -8.99
CA LYS A 167 -11.54 -23.22 -8.87
C LYS A 167 -11.25 -21.78 -9.30
N GLY A 168 -10.04 -21.52 -9.75
CA GLY A 168 -9.63 -20.23 -10.27
C GLY A 168 -9.69 -20.12 -11.77
N THR A 169 -9.66 -18.89 -12.26
CA THR A 169 -9.45 -18.56 -13.67
C THR A 169 -8.16 -17.75 -13.76
N LEU A 170 -7.23 -18.15 -14.62
CA LEU A 170 -5.93 -17.50 -14.75
C LEU A 170 -6.00 -16.21 -15.59
N ALA A 171 -7.00 -15.35 -15.35
CA ALA A 171 -7.30 -14.16 -16.15
C ALA A 171 -6.98 -12.85 -15.42
N ASN A 172 -6.68 -11.81 -16.20
CA ASN A 172 -6.61 -10.42 -15.75
C ASN A 172 -7.76 -9.60 -16.37
N PHE A 173 -8.25 -8.59 -15.64
CA PHE A 173 -9.20 -7.62 -16.17
C PHE A 173 -8.48 -6.37 -16.69
N PHE A 174 -8.74 -5.98 -17.93
CA PHE A 174 -8.22 -4.73 -18.51
C PHE A 174 -9.36 -3.75 -18.76
N VAL A 175 -9.47 -2.73 -17.92
CA VAL A 175 -10.47 -1.67 -18.08
C VAL A 175 -10.12 -0.85 -19.33
N THR A 176 -11.02 -0.87 -20.31
CA THR A 176 -10.86 -0.23 -21.62
C THR A 176 -11.64 1.07 -21.77
N SER A 177 -12.36 1.50 -20.72
CA SER A 177 -13.17 2.72 -20.76
C SER A 177 -13.20 3.46 -19.43
N THR A 178 -13.32 4.78 -19.53
CA THR A 178 -13.54 5.66 -18.37
C THR A 178 -15.02 5.80 -17.98
N SER A 179 -15.92 5.12 -18.69
CA SER A 179 -17.35 5.08 -18.37
C SER A 179 -17.61 4.32 -17.06
N ASP A 180 -18.69 4.68 -16.37
CA ASP A 180 -19.20 3.98 -15.18
C ASP A 180 -20.60 3.40 -15.44
N VAL A 181 -20.70 2.64 -16.54
CA VAL A 181 -21.91 1.98 -17.02
C VAL A 181 -21.66 0.47 -17.02
N VAL A 182 -22.68 -0.30 -16.64
CA VAL A 182 -22.64 -1.77 -16.72
C VAL A 182 -23.45 -2.19 -17.94
N ASP A 183 -22.79 -2.64 -18.99
CA ASP A 183 -23.35 -3.24 -20.19
C ASP A 183 -22.41 -4.30 -20.77
N VAL A 184 -22.57 -5.55 -20.31
CA VAL A 184 -21.71 -6.68 -20.68
C VAL A 184 -21.72 -7.05 -22.18
N ASN A 185 -22.51 -6.37 -23.03
CA ASN A 185 -22.67 -6.69 -24.44
C ASN A 185 -22.11 -5.62 -25.39
N ASP A 186 -21.48 -4.56 -24.88
CA ASP A 186 -20.98 -3.46 -25.71
C ASP A 186 -19.51 -3.65 -26.17
N GLY A 187 -18.85 -4.71 -25.71
CA GLY A 187 -17.44 -5.01 -26.02
C GLY A 187 -16.44 -4.10 -25.30
N VAL A 188 -16.88 -3.38 -24.28
CA VAL A 188 -16.08 -2.51 -23.43
C VAL A 188 -16.07 -3.08 -22.01
N LEU A 189 -14.93 -3.00 -21.34
CA LEU A 189 -14.83 -3.35 -19.92
C LEU A 189 -14.63 -2.08 -19.10
N THR A 190 -15.63 -1.73 -18.29
CA THR A 190 -15.53 -0.66 -17.29
C THR A 190 -14.95 -1.20 -15.99
N LEU A 191 -14.46 -0.30 -15.13
CA LEU A 191 -13.99 -0.67 -13.79
C LEU A 191 -15.10 -1.32 -12.96
N ARG A 192 -16.35 -0.84 -13.10
CA ARG A 192 -17.47 -1.38 -12.34
C ARG A 192 -17.77 -2.82 -12.74
N GLU A 193 -17.75 -3.12 -14.03
CA GLU A 193 -17.93 -4.49 -14.53
C GLU A 193 -16.80 -5.42 -14.07
N ALA A 194 -15.55 -4.98 -14.19
CA ALA A 194 -14.40 -5.75 -13.73
C ALA A 194 -14.50 -6.10 -12.23
N ILE A 195 -14.92 -5.14 -11.39
CA ILE A 195 -15.11 -5.38 -9.95
C ILE A 195 -16.33 -6.29 -9.69
N ILE A 196 -17.42 -6.13 -10.44
CA ILE A 196 -18.60 -7.01 -10.32
C ILE A 196 -18.21 -8.45 -10.61
N GLU A 197 -17.48 -8.67 -11.70
CA GLU A 197 -17.03 -10.01 -12.10
C GLU A 197 -16.04 -10.59 -11.09
N ALA A 198 -15.01 -9.83 -10.70
CA ALA A 198 -14.04 -10.25 -9.69
C ALA A 198 -14.70 -10.65 -8.36
N ASN A 199 -15.74 -9.93 -7.94
CA ASN A 199 -16.49 -10.27 -6.73
C ASN A 199 -17.19 -11.65 -6.78
N THR A 200 -17.34 -12.26 -7.96
CA THR A 200 -17.93 -13.60 -8.11
C THR A 200 -16.90 -14.72 -8.10
N GLN A 201 -15.62 -14.40 -8.26
CA GLN A 201 -14.55 -15.36 -8.35
C GLN A 201 -13.97 -15.68 -6.97
N PRO A 202 -13.51 -16.92 -6.71
CA PRO A 202 -12.91 -17.29 -5.43
C PRO A 202 -11.44 -16.85 -5.30
N ASP A 203 -10.80 -16.52 -6.41
CA ASP A 203 -9.37 -16.28 -6.53
C ASP A 203 -9.00 -14.80 -6.35
N THR A 204 -7.70 -14.51 -6.28
CA THR A 204 -7.23 -13.12 -6.27
C THR A 204 -7.23 -12.59 -7.70
N ASP A 205 -8.08 -11.62 -7.98
CA ASP A 205 -8.14 -11.00 -9.30
C ASP A 205 -7.23 -9.77 -9.39
N ASN A 206 -6.78 -9.48 -10.61
CA ASN A 206 -6.01 -8.27 -10.91
C ASN A 206 -6.76 -7.42 -11.96
N ILE A 207 -6.91 -6.13 -11.67
CA ILE A 207 -7.47 -5.13 -12.58
C ILE A 207 -6.38 -4.14 -13.01
N PHE A 208 -6.25 -3.98 -14.33
CA PHE A 208 -5.37 -3.03 -15.01
C PHE A 208 -6.19 -2.06 -15.87
N PHE A 209 -5.54 -1.03 -16.43
CA PHE A 209 -6.22 -0.01 -17.24
C PHE A 209 -5.50 0.25 -18.56
N SER A 210 -6.21 0.08 -19.67
CA SER A 210 -5.76 0.50 -21.00
C SER A 210 -6.13 1.96 -21.29
N VAL A 211 -6.70 2.66 -20.30
CA VAL A 211 -7.15 4.05 -20.38
C VAL A 211 -6.53 4.93 -19.32
N ASN A 212 -6.38 6.21 -19.64
CA ASN A 212 -6.05 7.28 -18.71
C ASN A 212 -7.22 8.26 -18.62
N GLY A 213 -7.19 9.14 -17.62
CA GLY A 213 -8.22 10.16 -17.40
C GLY A 213 -9.01 9.92 -16.12
N THR A 214 -10.26 10.36 -16.12
CA THR A 214 -11.12 10.29 -14.93
C THR A 214 -12.29 9.36 -15.16
N ILE A 215 -12.34 8.27 -14.38
CA ILE A 215 -13.54 7.45 -14.19
C ILE A 215 -14.43 8.19 -13.19
N THR A 216 -15.55 8.75 -13.67
CA THR A 216 -16.49 9.49 -12.82
C THR A 216 -17.63 8.57 -12.43
N LEU A 217 -17.76 8.28 -11.13
CA LEU A 217 -18.76 7.35 -10.64
C LEU A 217 -20.17 7.94 -10.73
N THR A 218 -21.03 7.27 -11.48
CA THR A 218 -22.46 7.55 -11.65
C THR A 218 -23.34 6.44 -11.07
N GLY A 219 -22.83 5.21 -10.95
CA GLY A 219 -23.54 4.03 -10.45
C GLY A 219 -23.45 3.81 -8.93
N GLY A 220 -22.97 4.79 -8.17
CA GLY A 220 -22.71 4.64 -6.72
C GLY A 220 -21.28 4.25 -6.41
N GLU A 221 -21.03 3.79 -5.18
CA GLU A 221 -19.70 3.32 -4.76
C GLU A 221 -19.28 2.03 -5.48
N LEU A 222 -17.98 1.75 -5.49
CA LEU A 222 -17.41 0.48 -5.95
C LEU A 222 -17.22 -0.45 -4.74
N ALA A 223 -18.11 -1.42 -4.60
CA ALA A 223 -18.04 -2.41 -3.52
C ALA A 223 -17.11 -3.57 -3.89
N ILE A 224 -16.13 -3.86 -3.04
CA ILE A 224 -15.23 -5.00 -3.15
C ILE A 224 -15.52 -5.92 -1.97
N SER A 225 -16.29 -6.99 -2.22
CA SER A 225 -16.92 -7.83 -1.19
C SER A 225 -16.81 -9.34 -1.42
N GLY A 226 -16.28 -9.78 -2.57
CA GLY A 226 -16.07 -11.19 -2.87
C GLY A 226 -14.72 -11.69 -2.36
N SER A 227 -13.75 -11.79 -3.26
CA SER A 227 -12.42 -12.32 -3.03
C SER A 227 -11.37 -11.22 -2.82
N ASN A 228 -10.10 -11.63 -2.81
CA ASN A 228 -8.98 -10.68 -2.84
C ASN A 228 -8.95 -9.96 -4.19
N LEU A 229 -8.57 -8.69 -4.20
CA LEU A 229 -8.55 -7.92 -5.43
C LEU A 229 -7.38 -6.93 -5.44
N ASN A 230 -6.61 -6.96 -6.51
CA ASN A 230 -5.57 -5.97 -6.77
C ASN A 230 -6.00 -5.05 -7.91
N ILE A 231 -5.88 -3.75 -7.71
CA ILE A 231 -6.17 -2.74 -8.73
C ILE A 231 -4.93 -1.90 -8.97
N TYR A 232 -4.38 -2.01 -10.17
CA TYR A 232 -3.16 -1.33 -10.60
C TYR A 232 -3.50 -0.22 -11.60
N GLY A 233 -3.52 1.02 -11.10
CA GLY A 233 -3.61 2.19 -11.97
C GLY A 233 -2.30 2.47 -12.70
N ASN A 234 -2.40 3.19 -13.82
CA ASN A 234 -1.25 3.62 -14.64
C ASN A 234 -0.36 4.69 -13.95
N GLY A 235 -0.62 4.99 -12.68
CA GLY A 235 0.02 6.04 -11.90
C GLY A 235 -0.96 7.14 -11.50
N ALA A 236 -0.82 7.67 -10.28
CA ALA A 236 -1.79 8.62 -9.72
C ALA A 236 -1.98 9.90 -10.56
N SER A 237 -0.98 10.29 -11.38
CA SER A 237 -1.11 11.43 -12.31
C SER A 237 -1.90 11.13 -13.58
N PHE A 238 -2.13 9.86 -13.89
CA PHE A 238 -2.74 9.42 -15.15
C PHE A 238 -4.18 8.94 -14.99
N LEU A 239 -4.50 8.32 -13.85
CA LEU A 239 -5.81 7.73 -13.62
C LEU A 239 -6.45 8.21 -12.33
N THR A 240 -7.63 8.82 -12.46
CA THR A 240 -8.48 9.25 -11.35
C THR A 240 -9.77 8.45 -11.31
N ILE A 241 -10.13 7.95 -10.13
CA ILE A 241 -11.45 7.40 -9.83
C ILE A 241 -12.15 8.42 -8.93
N SER A 242 -13.17 9.06 -9.47
CA SER A 242 -13.85 10.20 -8.87
C SER A 242 -15.22 9.80 -8.35
N GLY A 243 -15.50 10.00 -7.07
CA GLY A 243 -16.83 9.83 -6.47
C GLY A 243 -17.85 10.89 -6.90
N ASN A 244 -17.46 11.80 -7.80
CA ASN A 244 -18.31 12.83 -8.40
C ASN A 244 -18.96 13.79 -7.39
N ASN A 245 -18.36 13.95 -6.21
CA ASN A 245 -18.91 14.70 -5.07
C ASN A 245 -20.27 14.18 -4.57
N THR A 246 -20.65 12.97 -4.94
CA THR A 246 -21.97 12.39 -4.60
C THR A 246 -21.88 11.00 -3.99
N ASN A 247 -20.78 10.28 -4.24
CA ASN A 247 -20.61 8.89 -3.84
C ASN A 247 -19.32 8.71 -3.04
N ARG A 248 -19.33 7.77 -2.10
CA ARG A 248 -18.11 7.10 -1.67
C ARG A 248 -17.42 6.49 -2.90
N VAL A 249 -16.10 6.47 -2.95
CA VAL A 249 -15.39 5.85 -4.09
C VAL A 249 -15.36 4.33 -3.94
N PHE A 250 -14.76 3.82 -2.86
CA PHE A 250 -14.67 2.37 -2.60
C PHE A 250 -15.25 1.97 -1.25
N ASN A 251 -15.85 0.80 -1.20
CA ASN A 251 -16.23 0.12 0.03
C ASN A 251 -15.56 -1.26 0.08
N ILE A 252 -14.63 -1.44 1.02
CA ILE A 252 -13.77 -2.62 1.12
C ILE A 252 -14.29 -3.54 2.23
N GLY A 253 -14.91 -4.64 1.81
CA GLY A 253 -15.51 -5.66 2.68
C GLY A 253 -14.96 -7.08 2.51
N SER A 254 -14.03 -7.34 1.58
CA SER A 254 -13.41 -8.66 1.32
C SER A 254 -12.04 -8.83 1.99
N SER A 255 -11.40 -10.01 1.89
CA SER A 255 -10.22 -10.37 2.69
C SER A 255 -8.98 -9.47 2.48
N ASN A 256 -8.37 -9.42 1.30
CA ASN A 256 -7.20 -8.58 1.01
C ASN A 256 -7.38 -7.77 -0.27
N VAL A 257 -7.22 -6.44 -0.18
CA VAL A 257 -7.28 -5.55 -1.33
C VAL A 257 -5.99 -4.76 -1.46
N LEU A 258 -5.47 -4.66 -2.68
CA LEU A 258 -4.38 -3.75 -3.05
C LEU A 258 -4.89 -2.68 -4.00
N LEU A 259 -4.66 -1.41 -3.66
CA LEU A 259 -4.83 -0.29 -4.57
C LEU A 259 -3.47 0.34 -4.83
N SER A 260 -3.05 0.36 -6.09
CA SER A 260 -1.73 0.86 -6.49
C SER A 260 -1.84 1.89 -7.61
N GLY A 261 -1.18 3.04 -7.50
CA GLY A 261 -1.01 3.96 -8.63
C GLY A 261 -2.29 4.66 -9.09
N LEU A 262 -3.22 4.97 -8.17
CA LEU A 262 -4.51 5.62 -8.47
C LEU A 262 -4.63 6.99 -7.79
N THR A 263 -5.36 7.92 -8.42
CA THR A 263 -5.97 9.03 -7.69
C THR A 263 -7.40 8.66 -7.31
N ILE A 264 -7.73 8.69 -6.02
CA ILE A 264 -9.07 8.54 -5.46
C ILE A 264 -9.56 9.92 -5.05
N ALA A 265 -10.54 10.46 -5.77
CA ALA A 265 -10.89 11.87 -5.65
C ALA A 265 -12.38 12.14 -5.50
N ASN A 266 -12.69 13.31 -4.95
CA ASN A 266 -14.05 13.88 -4.91
C ASN A 266 -15.09 12.88 -4.38
N GLY A 267 -14.68 11.96 -3.52
CA GLY A 267 -15.57 11.07 -2.81
C GLY A 267 -16.37 11.85 -1.79
N ARG A 268 -17.67 11.58 -1.67
CA ARG A 268 -18.52 12.23 -0.68
C ARG A 268 -19.50 11.26 -0.07
N VAL A 269 -19.56 11.26 1.26
CA VAL A 269 -20.64 10.65 2.03
C VAL A 269 -21.40 11.71 2.80
N ALA A 270 -22.72 11.73 2.65
CA ALA A 270 -23.62 12.65 3.31
C ALA A 270 -24.57 11.91 4.26
N GLY A 271 -24.77 12.42 5.48
CA GLY A 271 -25.72 11.87 6.45
C GLY A 271 -25.13 10.98 7.55
N ALA A 272 -25.97 10.67 8.54
CA ALA A 272 -25.58 9.95 9.74
C ALA A 272 -25.56 8.43 9.50
N GLY A 273 -24.36 7.86 9.30
CA GLY A 273 -24.17 6.41 9.16
C GLY A 273 -23.13 6.03 8.12
N ASP A 274 -22.79 6.96 7.23
CA ASP A 274 -21.77 6.76 6.20
C ASP A 274 -20.49 7.53 6.53
N ASP A 275 -19.38 6.78 6.55
CA ASP A 275 -18.03 7.27 6.80
C ASP A 275 -17.14 6.96 5.58
N GLY A 276 -15.97 7.59 5.48
CA GLY A 276 -15.01 7.29 4.43
C GLY A 276 -15.42 7.91 3.11
N GLY A 277 -15.16 9.21 2.91
CA GLY A 277 -15.54 9.90 1.67
C GLY A 277 -14.88 9.27 0.44
N GLY A 278 -13.59 8.98 0.51
CA GLY A 278 -12.89 8.18 -0.50
C GLY A 278 -13.17 6.70 -0.31
N ILE A 279 -12.77 6.15 0.84
CA ILE A 279 -12.84 4.72 1.12
C ILE A 279 -13.40 4.43 2.52
N ARG A 280 -14.29 3.44 2.61
CA ARG A 280 -14.59 2.74 3.87
C ARG A 280 -13.88 1.39 3.85
N ASN A 281 -13.06 1.10 4.85
CA ASN A 281 -12.34 -0.17 4.99
C ASN A 281 -12.74 -0.93 6.25
N THR A 282 -13.27 -2.14 6.09
CA THR A 282 -13.56 -3.06 7.19
C THR A 282 -12.70 -4.33 7.19
N SER A 283 -11.71 -4.41 6.29
CA SER A 283 -10.87 -5.61 6.07
C SER A 283 -9.38 -5.27 5.92
N ASN A 284 -8.59 -6.06 5.19
CA ASN A 284 -7.18 -5.74 4.92
C ASN A 284 -7.05 -4.95 3.61
N LEU A 285 -6.60 -3.71 3.72
CA LEU A 285 -6.38 -2.82 2.59
C LEU A 285 -4.93 -2.35 2.57
N THR A 286 -4.27 -2.54 1.43
CA THR A 286 -2.98 -1.91 1.13
C THR A 286 -3.20 -0.84 0.09
N VAL A 287 -2.70 0.37 0.37
CA VAL A 287 -2.69 1.48 -0.57
C VAL A 287 -1.27 1.93 -0.80
N GLN A 288 -0.82 1.91 -2.06
CA GLN A 288 0.52 2.30 -2.43
C GLN A 288 0.57 3.19 -3.67
N PHE A 289 1.46 4.20 -3.67
CA PHE A 289 1.61 5.11 -4.81
C PHE A 289 0.30 5.82 -5.23
N CYS A 290 -0.64 5.97 -4.30
CA CYS A 290 -1.95 6.56 -4.57
C CYS A 290 -2.03 8.01 -4.07
N THR A 291 -3.00 8.75 -4.61
CA THR A 291 -3.37 10.08 -4.14
C THR A 291 -4.84 10.10 -3.72
N PHE A 292 -5.13 10.50 -2.49
CA PHE A 292 -6.47 10.81 -2.02
C PHE A 292 -6.66 12.32 -2.06
N SER A 293 -7.56 12.83 -2.89
CA SER A 293 -7.74 14.27 -3.07
C SER A 293 -9.19 14.72 -2.97
N SER A 294 -9.43 15.77 -2.19
CA SER A 294 -10.74 16.43 -2.12
C SER A 294 -11.91 15.50 -1.76
N ASN A 295 -11.63 14.42 -1.04
CA ASN A 295 -12.66 13.55 -0.51
C ASN A 295 -13.25 14.16 0.77
N SER A 296 -14.54 13.96 1.00
CA SER A 296 -15.26 14.58 2.11
C SER A 296 -16.24 13.64 2.78
N ALA A 297 -16.36 13.74 4.11
CA ALA A 297 -17.34 12.99 4.89
C ALA A 297 -18.06 13.90 5.89
N ASP A 298 -19.37 13.77 6.00
CA ASP A 298 -20.15 14.52 6.99
C ASP A 298 -19.81 14.15 8.44
N ARG A 299 -19.11 13.04 8.65
CA ARG A 299 -18.71 12.58 9.99
C ARG A 299 -17.23 12.22 10.05
N PHE A 300 -16.85 11.09 9.49
CA PHE A 300 -15.55 10.51 9.78
C PHE A 300 -14.80 10.06 8.52
N GLY A 301 -13.49 10.32 8.50
CA GLY A 301 -12.60 9.86 7.43
C GLY A 301 -12.91 10.51 6.10
N GLY A 302 -12.48 11.75 5.88
CA GLY A 302 -12.70 12.43 4.60
C GLY A 302 -12.09 11.65 3.45
N GLY A 303 -10.82 11.27 3.57
CA GLY A 303 -10.15 10.34 2.66
C GLY A 303 -10.55 8.89 2.93
N ILE A 304 -10.20 8.37 4.10
CA ILE A 304 -10.46 6.97 4.47
C ILE A 304 -11.06 6.87 5.86
N ASP A 305 -12.08 6.02 6.00
CA ASP A 305 -12.48 5.47 7.28
C ASP A 305 -11.99 4.04 7.43
N ASN A 306 -11.11 3.80 8.40
CA ASN A 306 -10.50 2.49 8.64
C ASN A 306 -11.03 1.84 9.92
N GLU A 307 -11.80 0.77 9.77
CA GLU A 307 -12.21 -0.13 10.85
C GLU A 307 -11.43 -1.47 10.82
N GLY A 308 -10.76 -1.78 9.70
CA GLY A 308 -9.93 -2.97 9.51
C GLY A 308 -8.43 -2.73 9.67
N ASN A 309 -7.63 -3.43 8.86
CA ASN A 309 -6.18 -3.26 8.77
C ASN A 309 -5.82 -2.48 7.51
N LEU A 310 -5.15 -1.34 7.67
CA LEU A 310 -4.77 -0.46 6.58
C LEU A 310 -3.26 -0.24 6.56
N THR A 311 -2.64 -0.56 5.43
CA THR A 311 -1.27 -0.16 5.12
C THR A 311 -1.28 0.94 4.07
N VAL A 312 -0.64 2.07 4.38
CA VAL A 312 -0.44 3.20 3.48
C VAL A 312 1.05 3.36 3.22
N ASN A 313 1.47 3.21 1.97
CA ASN A 313 2.87 3.35 1.56
C ASN A 313 2.99 4.36 0.41
N ARG A 314 3.97 5.27 0.47
CA ARG A 314 4.30 6.18 -0.65
C ARG A 314 3.09 6.86 -1.29
N SER A 315 2.12 7.24 -0.46
CA SER A 315 0.84 7.79 -0.92
C SER A 315 0.67 9.23 -0.41
N SER A 316 -0.24 9.98 -1.03
CA SER A 316 -0.55 11.35 -0.65
C SER A 316 -2.02 11.52 -0.28
N PHE A 317 -2.29 12.24 0.79
CA PHE A 317 -3.62 12.66 1.21
C PHE A 317 -3.66 14.18 1.16
N SER A 318 -4.40 14.75 0.23
CA SER A 318 -4.46 16.19 0.01
C SER A 318 -5.89 16.73 0.06
N ASN A 319 -6.10 17.80 0.82
CA ASN A 319 -7.37 18.53 0.86
C ASN A 319 -8.61 17.68 1.16
N ASN A 320 -8.45 16.58 1.92
CA ASN A 320 -9.58 15.78 2.36
C ASN A 320 -10.20 16.38 3.62
N SER A 321 -11.52 16.26 3.79
CA SER A 321 -12.22 16.92 4.89
C SER A 321 -13.27 16.05 5.60
N ALA A 322 -13.42 16.24 6.91
CA ALA A 322 -14.47 15.61 7.70
C ALA A 322 -15.08 16.58 8.71
N ASN A 323 -16.40 16.57 8.92
CA ASN A 323 -16.99 17.48 9.91
C ASN A 323 -16.75 17.07 11.37
N PHE A 324 -16.25 15.85 11.62
CA PHE A 324 -15.86 15.42 12.96
C PHE A 324 -14.39 14.98 13.03
N PHE A 325 -14.08 13.75 12.61
CA PHE A 325 -12.79 13.15 12.92
C PHE A 325 -12.09 12.64 11.67
N GLY A 326 -10.80 12.97 11.53
CA GLY A 326 -9.96 12.43 10.48
C GLY A 326 -10.27 13.04 9.12
N GLY A 327 -9.77 14.25 8.85
CA GLY A 327 -9.93 14.88 7.53
C GLY A 327 -9.30 14.02 6.44
N GLY A 328 -8.07 13.55 6.66
CA GLY A 328 -7.45 12.50 5.87
C GLY A 328 -7.99 11.12 6.23
N ILE A 329 -7.70 10.62 7.44
CA ILE A 329 -8.07 9.27 7.87
C ILE A 329 -8.68 9.28 9.28
N ARG A 330 -9.80 8.60 9.47
CA ARG A 330 -10.18 8.09 10.80
C ARG A 330 -9.71 6.65 10.94
N ASN A 331 -8.97 6.35 12.00
CA ASN A 331 -8.52 4.99 12.29
C ASN A 331 -9.18 4.45 13.57
N ARG A 332 -9.95 3.37 13.46
CA ARG A 332 -10.46 2.56 14.58
C ARG A 332 -9.83 1.17 14.67
N GLY A 333 -9.25 0.69 13.56
CA GLY A 333 -8.52 -0.57 13.50
C GLY A 333 -7.00 -0.38 13.64
N ILE A 334 -6.25 -1.05 12.77
CA ILE A 334 -4.79 -0.96 12.70
C ILE A 334 -4.41 -0.17 11.45
N LEU A 335 -3.54 0.83 11.62
CA LEU A 335 -3.04 1.66 10.54
C LEU A 335 -1.51 1.74 10.58
N THR A 336 -0.86 1.37 9.48
CA THR A 336 0.56 1.62 9.25
C THR A 336 0.73 2.62 8.12
N VAL A 337 1.41 3.74 8.38
CA VAL A 337 1.72 4.78 7.40
C VAL A 337 3.23 4.84 7.21
N SER A 338 3.69 4.77 5.97
CA SER A 338 5.10 4.77 5.62
C SER A 338 5.39 5.63 4.39
N SER A 339 6.42 6.48 4.48
CA SER A 339 6.90 7.30 3.36
C SER A 339 5.80 8.09 2.65
N SER A 340 4.79 8.55 3.39
CA SER A 340 3.56 9.15 2.85
C SER A 340 3.40 10.61 3.28
N SER A 341 2.53 11.34 2.60
CA SER A 341 2.27 12.76 2.86
C SER A 341 0.80 13.03 3.17
N PHE A 342 0.55 13.88 4.16
CA PHE A 342 -0.77 14.40 4.52
C PHE A 342 -0.71 15.93 4.45
N SER A 343 -1.37 16.53 3.47
CA SER A 343 -1.33 17.96 3.21
C SER A 343 -2.70 18.61 3.14
N GLY A 344 -2.90 19.73 3.82
CA GLY A 344 -4.15 20.52 3.68
C GLY A 344 -5.43 19.79 4.10
N ASN A 345 -5.33 18.68 4.85
CA ASN A 345 -6.52 17.95 5.29
C ASN A 345 -7.14 18.65 6.51
N SER A 346 -8.46 18.65 6.61
CA SER A 346 -9.18 19.44 7.63
C SER A 346 -10.26 18.66 8.37
N ALA A 347 -10.39 18.85 9.68
CA ALA A 347 -11.49 18.29 10.46
C ALA A 347 -12.15 19.31 11.40
N SER A 348 -13.48 19.41 11.42
CA SER A 348 -14.16 20.37 12.32
C SER A 348 -14.22 19.94 13.80
N ASN A 349 -13.63 18.80 14.16
CA ASN A 349 -13.39 18.43 15.56
C ASN A 349 -11.92 18.10 15.79
N SER A 350 -11.44 16.96 15.31
CA SER A 350 -10.05 16.55 15.57
C SER A 350 -9.41 15.76 14.45
N GLY A 351 -8.07 15.81 14.42
CA GLY A 351 -7.26 15.02 13.51
C GLY A 351 -7.44 15.48 12.08
N GLY A 352 -6.92 16.66 11.74
CA GLY A 352 -7.00 17.20 10.38
C GLY A 352 -6.40 16.21 9.37
N GLY A 353 -5.19 15.74 9.65
CA GLY A 353 -4.60 14.60 8.96
C GLY A 353 -5.23 13.27 9.38
N ILE A 354 -5.00 12.85 10.63
CA ILE A 354 -5.46 11.55 11.14
C ILE A 354 -6.11 11.68 12.53
N ALA A 355 -7.26 11.07 12.73
CA ALA A 355 -7.82 10.81 14.06
C ALA A 355 -7.67 9.32 14.41
N ASN A 356 -6.90 9.02 15.45
CA ASN A 356 -6.57 7.65 15.85
C ASN A 356 -7.31 7.23 17.12
N PHE A 357 -8.18 6.24 16.98
CA PHE A 357 -8.86 5.53 18.07
C PHE A 357 -8.33 4.10 18.27
N GLY A 358 -7.61 3.56 17.29
CA GLY A 358 -7.02 2.22 17.32
C GLY A 358 -5.50 2.26 17.49
N ILE A 359 -4.80 1.47 16.69
CA ILE A 359 -3.32 1.42 16.66
C ILE A 359 -2.82 2.11 15.41
N LEU A 360 -1.93 3.09 15.57
CA LEU A 360 -1.30 3.83 14.50
C LEU A 360 0.22 3.78 14.60
N THR A 361 0.88 3.33 13.53
CA THR A 361 2.33 3.46 13.34
C THR A 361 2.61 4.37 12.14
N VAL A 362 3.46 5.38 12.34
CA VAL A 362 3.86 6.34 11.29
C VAL A 362 5.38 6.34 11.16
N ASN A 363 5.90 6.08 9.96
CA ASN A 363 7.33 6.03 9.68
C ASN A 363 7.68 6.91 8.47
N GLY A 364 8.70 7.76 8.60
CA GLY A 364 9.27 8.48 7.45
C GLY A 364 8.26 9.35 6.68
N SER A 365 7.22 9.87 7.34
CA SER A 365 6.08 10.51 6.68
C SER A 365 5.98 12.00 7.03
N SER A 366 5.25 12.78 6.23
CA SER A 366 5.06 14.22 6.43
C SER A 366 3.58 14.60 6.63
N PHE A 367 3.36 15.54 7.55
CA PHE A 367 2.07 16.15 7.85
C PHE A 367 2.24 17.67 7.74
N SER A 368 1.70 18.26 6.68
CA SER A 368 1.82 19.70 6.41
C SER A 368 0.47 20.39 6.28
N ASP A 369 0.32 21.57 6.87
CA ASP A 369 -0.84 22.44 6.62
C ASP A 369 -2.21 21.78 6.94
N ASN A 370 -2.21 20.74 7.78
CA ASN A 370 -3.45 20.11 8.20
C ASN A 370 -4.07 20.90 9.36
N SER A 371 -5.40 20.96 9.39
CA SER A 371 -6.12 21.76 10.37
C SER A 371 -7.22 20.98 11.10
N ALA A 372 -7.39 21.25 12.38
CA ALA A 372 -8.55 20.77 13.13
C ALA A 372 -9.07 21.84 14.08
N ASP A 373 -10.38 21.93 14.30
CA ASP A 373 -10.91 22.98 15.18
C ASP A 373 -10.50 22.77 16.64
N ARG A 374 -10.37 21.53 17.10
CA ARG A 374 -10.17 21.22 18.53
C ARG A 374 -8.82 20.60 18.85
N PHE A 375 -8.52 19.42 18.32
CA PHE A 375 -7.34 18.65 18.73
C PHE A 375 -6.58 18.13 17.52
N GLY A 376 -5.26 18.29 17.52
CA GLY A 376 -4.38 17.63 16.56
C GLY A 376 -4.61 18.09 15.12
N GLY A 377 -3.92 19.16 14.70
CA GLY A 377 -3.98 19.58 13.29
C GLY A 377 -3.47 18.48 12.37
N GLY A 378 -2.30 17.92 12.70
CA GLY A 378 -1.77 16.72 12.06
C GLY A 378 -2.46 15.45 12.54
N ILE A 379 -2.28 15.08 13.80
CA ILE A 379 -2.83 13.84 14.39
C ILE A 379 -3.50 14.12 15.73
N ASP A 380 -4.71 13.59 15.93
CA ASP A 380 -5.30 13.43 17.27
C ASP A 380 -5.29 11.95 17.67
N ASN A 381 -4.79 11.65 18.87
CA ASN A 381 -4.61 10.28 19.35
C ASN A 381 -5.42 10.01 20.63
N PHE A 382 -6.42 9.14 20.52
CA PHE A 382 -7.13 8.51 21.64
C PHE A 382 -6.61 7.09 21.94
N GLY A 383 -6.05 6.41 20.95
CA GLY A 383 -5.54 5.04 21.05
C GLY A 383 -4.03 4.96 21.29
N THR A 384 -3.36 4.07 20.54
CA THR A 384 -1.90 3.91 20.58
C THR A 384 -1.27 4.50 19.33
N LEU A 385 -0.31 5.40 19.52
CA LEU A 385 0.44 6.07 18.46
C LEU A 385 1.94 5.83 18.61
N THR A 386 2.57 5.35 17.54
CA THR A 386 4.02 5.35 17.38
C THR A 386 4.40 6.15 16.15
N VAL A 387 5.31 7.11 16.30
CA VAL A 387 5.81 7.97 15.22
C VAL A 387 7.34 7.91 15.19
N ASN A 388 7.91 7.60 14.03
CA ASN A 388 9.36 7.56 13.83
C ASN A 388 9.76 8.38 12.61
N SER A 389 10.84 9.16 12.76
CA SER A 389 11.49 9.87 11.64
C SER A 389 10.52 10.64 10.74
N SER A 390 9.52 11.30 11.34
CA SER A 390 8.43 11.95 10.62
C SER A 390 8.39 13.46 10.86
N GLY A 391 7.75 14.19 9.95
CA GLY A 391 7.69 15.64 9.96
C GLY A 391 6.28 16.18 10.16
N PHE A 392 6.15 17.17 11.03
CA PHE A 392 4.91 17.92 11.27
C PHE A 392 5.19 19.40 11.07
N SER A 393 4.67 19.99 10.00
CA SER A 393 4.88 21.42 9.73
C SER A 393 3.59 22.18 9.46
N ASN A 394 3.50 23.42 9.96
CA ASN A 394 2.39 24.34 9.67
C ASN A 394 0.98 23.80 10.02
N ASN A 395 0.88 22.75 10.82
CA ASN A 395 -0.42 22.21 11.19
C ASN A 395 -1.05 23.10 12.28
N SER A 396 -2.38 23.19 12.30
CA SER A 396 -3.10 24.08 13.22
C SER A 396 -4.25 23.42 13.95
N ALA A 397 -4.38 23.65 15.26
CA ALA A 397 -5.56 23.29 16.04
C ALA A 397 -5.80 24.17 17.26
N THR A 398 -6.82 23.91 18.08
CA THR A 398 -6.92 24.57 19.40
C THR A 398 -5.87 24.03 20.38
N PHE A 399 -5.67 22.71 20.40
CA PHE A 399 -4.62 22.06 21.18
C PHE A 399 -3.82 21.11 20.30
N GLY A 400 -2.49 21.14 20.40
CA GLY A 400 -1.64 20.25 19.61
C GLY A 400 -1.70 20.61 18.14
N GLY A 401 -1.05 21.69 17.72
CA GLY A 401 -1.03 22.07 16.30
C GLY A 401 -0.54 20.93 15.42
N GLY A 402 0.58 20.29 15.81
CA GLY A 402 1.07 19.06 15.19
C GLY A 402 0.31 17.83 15.67
N ILE A 403 0.49 17.44 16.94
CA ILE A 403 -0.17 16.26 17.54
C ILE A 403 -0.86 16.61 18.85
N ALA A 404 -2.08 16.11 19.04
CA ALA A 404 -2.72 16.02 20.34
C ALA A 404 -2.79 14.55 20.79
N ASN A 405 -2.28 14.24 21.99
CA ASN A 405 -2.52 12.97 22.65
C ASN A 405 -3.70 13.12 23.63
N SER A 406 -4.89 12.81 23.12
CA SER A 406 -6.20 12.88 23.76
C SER A 406 -6.49 11.68 24.67
N GLY A 407 -5.57 11.36 25.59
CA GLY A 407 -5.76 10.31 26.61
C GLY A 407 -5.21 8.94 26.21
N GLY A 408 -4.62 8.83 25.02
CA GLY A 408 -3.96 7.62 24.54
C GLY A 408 -2.53 7.43 25.03
N THR A 409 -1.85 6.44 24.44
CA THR A 409 -0.41 6.25 24.58
C THR A 409 0.29 6.70 23.31
N MET A 410 1.33 7.53 23.45
CA MET A 410 2.08 8.07 22.33
C MET A 410 3.59 7.88 22.54
N THR A 411 4.28 7.39 21.51
CA THR A 411 5.74 7.42 21.41
C THR A 411 6.15 8.13 20.13
N VAL A 412 7.02 9.13 20.23
CA VAL A 412 7.54 9.90 19.08
C VAL A 412 9.05 9.90 19.13
N THR A 413 9.69 9.39 18.07
CA THR A 413 11.14 9.23 17.99
C THR A 413 11.71 9.89 16.74
N GLY A 414 12.81 10.64 16.88
CA GLY A 414 13.59 11.14 15.74
C GLY A 414 12.81 12.05 14.79
N SER A 415 11.76 12.71 15.26
CA SER A 415 10.79 13.45 14.44
C SER A 415 10.93 14.96 14.63
N TYR A 416 10.39 15.74 13.70
CA TYR A 416 10.44 17.21 13.76
C TYR A 416 9.05 17.85 13.75
N PHE A 417 8.90 18.91 14.55
CA PHE A 417 7.69 19.72 14.68
C PHE A 417 8.07 21.17 14.45
N LEU A 418 7.66 21.74 13.32
CA LEU A 418 8.05 23.07 12.87
C LEU A 418 6.84 23.94 12.56
N ASN A 419 6.80 25.18 13.06
CA ASN A 419 5.78 26.16 12.69
C ASN A 419 4.32 25.71 12.92
N ASN A 420 4.08 24.72 13.78
CA ASN A 420 2.72 24.29 14.11
C ASN A 420 2.09 25.30 15.09
N GLN A 421 0.77 25.46 15.00
CA GLN A 421 0.05 26.54 15.66
C GLN A 421 -1.13 26.02 16.49
N ALA A 422 -1.14 26.37 17.78
CA ALA A 422 -2.26 26.12 18.67
C ALA A 422 -2.96 27.43 19.03
N SER A 423 -4.27 27.52 18.83
CA SER A 423 -5.07 28.67 19.27
C SER A 423 -5.27 28.73 20.79
N ASN A 424 -4.85 27.68 21.53
CA ASN A 424 -4.76 27.64 22.98
C ASN A 424 -3.39 27.17 23.48
N SER A 425 -3.07 25.86 23.44
CA SER A 425 -1.85 25.33 24.04
C SER A 425 -1.22 24.17 23.25
N GLY A 426 0.08 23.98 23.38
CA GLY A 426 0.79 22.88 22.70
C GLY A 426 0.92 23.15 21.21
N GLY A 427 1.66 24.18 20.81
CA GLY A 427 1.79 24.53 19.39
C GLY A 427 2.30 23.35 18.56
N GLY A 428 3.33 22.66 19.03
CA GLY A 428 3.79 21.39 18.45
C GLY A 428 2.95 20.21 18.94
N ILE A 429 2.98 19.95 20.25
CA ILE A 429 2.40 18.76 20.88
C ILE A 429 1.59 19.14 22.12
N ALA A 430 0.40 18.55 22.28
CA ALA A 430 -0.37 18.61 23.52
C ALA A 430 -0.65 17.21 24.08
N ASN A 431 -0.39 16.97 25.37
CA ASN A 431 -0.77 15.75 26.09
C ASN A 431 -1.85 16.06 27.13
N ARG A 432 -3.08 15.63 26.86
CA ARG A 432 -4.30 16.08 27.57
C ARG A 432 -5.45 15.10 27.37
N PHE A 433 -6.33 14.89 28.36
CA PHE A 433 -7.73 14.48 28.07
C PHE A 433 -8.65 14.78 29.23
N ASN A 434 -9.42 15.86 29.23
CA ASN A 434 -10.50 16.11 30.21
C ASN A 434 -10.15 15.73 31.69
N GLY A 435 -8.89 15.85 32.13
CA GLY A 435 -8.41 15.44 33.45
C GLY A 435 -7.91 13.98 33.60
N PHE A 436 -8.13 13.09 32.62
CA PHE A 436 -7.48 11.78 32.54
C PHE A 436 -6.22 11.87 31.68
N GLY A 437 -5.11 11.39 32.21
CA GLY A 437 -3.81 11.59 31.61
C GLY A 437 -3.42 10.54 30.59
N GLY A 438 -3.16 10.94 29.34
CA GLY A 438 -2.43 10.10 28.38
C GLY A 438 -0.94 9.99 28.72
N THR A 439 -0.28 8.92 28.27
CA THR A 439 1.18 8.76 28.44
C THR A 439 1.88 9.10 27.13
N SER A 440 2.83 10.03 27.17
CA SER A 440 3.66 10.39 26.03
C SER A 440 5.13 10.15 26.33
N THR A 441 5.86 9.53 25.38
CA THR A 441 7.32 9.43 25.41
C THR A 441 7.88 10.09 24.15
N LEU A 442 8.68 11.14 24.33
CA LEU A 442 9.33 11.86 23.24
C LEU A 442 10.82 11.60 23.30
N VAL A 443 11.39 11.03 22.23
CA VAL A 443 12.81 10.68 22.15
C VAL A 443 13.47 11.32 20.92
N ALA A 444 14.58 12.03 21.11
CA ALA A 444 15.41 12.52 20.01
C ALA A 444 14.65 13.39 18.97
N ASN A 445 13.67 14.18 19.42
CA ASN A 445 12.88 15.04 18.52
C ASN A 445 13.39 16.47 18.47
N VAL A 446 13.07 17.18 17.39
CA VAL A 446 13.26 18.63 17.26
C VAL A 446 11.89 19.32 17.23
N ILE A 447 11.59 20.08 18.27
CA ILE A 447 10.32 20.80 18.43
C ILE A 447 10.63 22.29 18.48
N SER A 448 10.46 22.96 17.34
CA SER A 448 10.91 24.34 17.17
C SER A 448 9.97 25.22 16.37
N GLN A 449 10.00 26.52 16.63
CA GLN A 449 9.20 27.53 15.92
C GLN A 449 7.68 27.29 16.00
N ASN A 450 7.22 26.46 16.93
CA ASN A 450 5.80 26.25 17.14
C ASN A 450 5.22 27.38 18.00
N ARG A 451 3.93 27.68 17.81
CA ARG A 451 3.26 28.80 18.47
C ARG A 451 2.01 28.32 19.18
N ALA A 452 1.84 28.71 20.44
CA ALA A 452 0.58 28.64 21.16
C ALA A 452 0.19 30.05 21.66
N THR A 453 -1.10 30.33 21.81
CA THR A 453 -1.55 31.63 22.36
C THR A 453 -1.40 31.67 23.88
N ASN A 454 -1.61 30.53 24.57
CA ASN A 454 -1.65 30.45 26.02
C ASN A 454 -0.38 29.79 26.56
N GLN A 455 -0.21 28.47 26.42
CA GLN A 455 0.81 27.72 27.15
C GLN A 455 1.52 26.68 26.28
N GLY A 456 2.81 26.43 26.52
CA GLY A 456 3.52 25.33 25.88
C GLY A 456 3.60 25.52 24.36
N GLY A 457 4.35 26.52 23.88
CA GLY A 457 4.48 26.77 22.45
C GLY A 457 5.01 25.54 21.71
N GLY A 458 5.98 24.84 22.29
CA GLY A 458 6.45 23.54 21.80
C GLY A 458 5.56 22.41 22.31
N VAL A 459 5.65 22.12 23.60
CA VAL A 459 4.95 21.00 24.25
C VAL A 459 4.12 21.50 25.44
N PHE A 460 2.88 21.01 25.53
CA PHE A 460 1.97 21.28 26.64
C PHE A 460 1.46 19.99 27.26
N THR A 461 1.35 19.96 28.60
CA THR A 461 0.60 18.92 29.29
C THR A 461 -0.17 19.46 30.50
N ASP A 462 -1.43 19.03 30.65
CA ASP A 462 -2.29 19.35 31.80
C ASP A 462 -2.79 18.10 32.55
N ALA A 463 -2.58 16.92 31.99
CA ALA A 463 -2.89 15.64 32.60
C ALA A 463 -1.96 14.55 32.06
N GLY A 464 -1.69 13.54 32.88
CA GLY A 464 -0.89 12.37 32.48
C GLY A 464 0.59 12.54 32.65
N THR A 465 1.35 11.73 31.91
CA THR A 465 2.79 11.64 32.06
C THR A 465 3.46 11.88 30.72
N VAL A 466 4.38 12.84 30.68
CA VAL A 466 5.22 13.10 29.53
C VAL A 466 6.67 12.82 29.90
N TYR A 467 7.28 11.86 29.23
CA TYR A 467 8.69 11.51 29.33
C TYR A 467 9.47 12.16 28.19
N LEU A 468 10.57 12.85 28.52
CA LEU A 468 11.43 13.52 27.56
C LEU A 468 12.85 12.94 27.62
N GLN A 469 13.36 12.46 26.49
CA GLN A 469 14.74 12.05 26.32
C GLN A 469 15.35 12.59 25.02
N LEU A 470 16.54 13.17 25.08
CA LEU A 470 17.34 13.63 23.94
C LEU A 470 16.63 14.65 23.03
N ASN A 471 15.60 15.34 23.51
CA ASN A 471 14.84 16.28 22.68
C ASN A 471 15.51 17.66 22.64
N ASN A 472 15.36 18.35 21.51
CA ASN A 472 15.58 19.79 21.40
C ASN A 472 14.23 20.51 21.28
N ILE A 473 13.85 21.25 22.32
CA ILE A 473 12.60 22.01 22.40
C ILE A 473 12.96 23.49 22.57
N SER A 474 13.02 24.23 21.47
CA SER A 474 13.54 25.60 21.47
C SER A 474 12.90 26.49 20.40
N PHE A 475 12.98 27.81 20.59
CA PHE A 475 12.42 28.81 19.68
C PHE A 475 10.91 28.70 19.47
N ASN A 476 10.18 28.09 20.38
CA ASN A 476 8.73 28.12 20.34
C ASN A 476 8.21 29.43 20.94
N THR A 477 6.91 29.72 20.81
CA THR A 477 6.29 30.96 21.31
C THR A 477 4.97 30.66 22.04
N ALA A 478 4.80 31.22 23.24
CA ALA A 478 3.54 31.20 24.01
C ALA A 478 3.55 32.27 25.12
N SER A 479 2.38 32.62 25.64
CA SER A 479 2.24 33.58 26.76
C SER A 479 2.90 33.07 28.05
N THR A 480 2.74 31.78 28.36
CA THR A 480 3.42 31.10 29.48
C THR A 480 4.07 29.80 28.99
N GLY A 481 5.15 29.35 29.63
CA GLY A 481 5.83 28.10 29.26
C GLY A 481 6.15 28.01 27.77
N THR A 482 6.97 28.95 27.28
CA THR A 482 7.16 29.19 25.84
C THR A 482 7.55 27.93 25.07
N ASP A 483 8.52 27.16 25.56
CA ASP A 483 8.92 25.90 24.94
C ASP A 483 8.17 24.71 25.51
N LEU A 484 7.98 24.70 26.83
CA LEU A 484 7.40 23.58 27.56
C LEU A 484 6.48 24.10 28.67
N PHE A 485 5.33 23.46 28.84
CA PHE A 485 4.44 23.71 29.96
C PHE A 485 3.89 22.40 30.55
N GLY A 486 3.79 22.34 31.88
CA GLY A 486 3.17 21.24 32.62
C GLY A 486 4.14 20.33 33.36
N ALA A 487 3.60 19.26 33.94
CA ALA A 487 4.40 18.26 34.66
C ALA A 487 5.02 17.26 33.68
N VAL A 488 6.35 17.22 33.62
CA VAL A 488 7.12 16.34 32.75
C VAL A 488 8.17 15.56 33.52
N LEU A 489 8.68 14.47 32.94
CA LEU A 489 9.74 13.66 33.52
C LEU A 489 10.92 13.55 32.56
N SER A 490 12.12 13.73 33.10
CA SER A 490 13.37 13.48 32.38
C SER A 490 13.62 11.97 32.24
N GLY A 491 13.84 11.50 31.02
CA GLY A 491 14.17 10.12 30.69
C GLY A 491 13.01 9.40 29.98
N THR A 492 12.89 8.11 30.24
CA THR A 492 11.81 7.22 29.77
C THR A 492 11.04 6.66 30.97
N SER A 493 10.03 5.83 30.71
CA SER A 493 9.33 5.09 31.77
C SER A 493 10.20 4.07 32.51
N THR A 494 11.42 3.79 32.00
CA THR A 494 12.36 2.87 32.65
C THR A 494 13.04 3.56 33.84
N PRO A 495 13.02 2.96 35.05
CA PRO A 495 13.69 3.51 36.22
C PRO A 495 15.20 3.72 35.99
N GLY A 496 15.71 4.88 36.37
CA GLY A 496 17.14 5.24 36.20
C GLY A 496 17.51 5.74 34.81
N SER A 497 16.55 5.84 33.88
CA SER A 497 16.78 6.51 32.60
C SER A 497 17.05 8.01 32.79
N VAL A 498 17.89 8.56 31.92
CA VAL A 498 18.33 9.97 31.93
C VAL A 498 17.82 10.70 30.70
N GLY A 499 17.57 12.01 30.85
CA GLY A 499 16.90 12.86 29.88
C GLY A 499 17.82 13.34 28.76
N PHE A 500 18.85 14.13 29.07
CA PHE A 500 19.68 14.83 28.08
C PHE A 500 18.89 15.74 27.11
N ASN A 501 17.86 16.42 27.61
CA ASN A 501 17.05 17.34 26.81
C ASN A 501 17.66 18.74 26.77
N VAL A 502 17.46 19.45 25.66
CA VAL A 502 17.78 20.87 25.50
C VAL A 502 16.47 21.65 25.43
N ILE A 503 16.24 22.55 26.38
CA ILE A 503 15.06 23.41 26.46
C ILE A 503 15.49 24.86 26.28
N GLY A 504 14.95 25.54 25.26
CA GLY A 504 15.37 26.88 24.85
C GLY A 504 15.03 28.02 25.83
N LYS A 505 13.89 27.95 26.49
CA LYS A 505 13.42 28.94 27.46
C LYS A 505 12.77 28.23 28.63
N GLY A 506 13.38 28.38 29.80
CA GLY A 506 12.88 27.84 31.06
C GLY A 506 11.57 28.49 31.56
N GLY A 507 10.85 27.75 32.39
CA GLY A 507 9.64 28.20 33.11
C GLY A 507 8.34 27.59 32.58
N GLY A 508 7.32 27.47 33.43
CA GLY A 508 6.01 26.89 33.07
C GLY A 508 5.91 25.37 33.20
N PHE A 509 7.00 24.68 33.53
CA PHE A 509 7.03 23.22 33.69
C PHE A 509 7.66 22.80 35.03
N THR A 510 7.39 21.56 35.44
CA THR A 510 7.99 20.91 36.62
C THR A 510 8.55 19.54 36.25
N GLY A 511 9.45 19.01 37.09
CA GLY A 511 10.01 17.66 36.94
C GLY A 511 11.26 17.52 36.05
N ILE A 512 11.72 18.62 35.45
CA ILE A 512 13.06 18.76 34.85
C ILE A 512 13.81 19.89 35.56
N THR A 513 15.07 19.65 35.90
CA THR A 513 15.94 20.60 36.61
C THR A 513 17.22 20.79 35.81
N ASN A 514 17.63 22.05 35.59
CA ASN A 514 18.83 22.37 34.83
C ASN A 514 20.07 21.69 35.43
N GLY A 515 20.85 20.98 34.61
CA GLY A 515 22.06 20.27 35.00
C GLY A 515 21.83 18.91 35.68
N VAL A 516 20.58 18.48 35.87
CA VAL A 516 20.23 17.16 36.40
C VAL A 516 19.89 16.22 35.24
N ASN A 517 20.25 14.94 35.33
CA ASN A 517 20.02 13.93 34.29
C ASN A 517 20.52 14.31 32.88
N GLY A 518 21.50 15.22 32.81
CA GLY A 518 22.06 15.74 31.56
C GLY A 518 21.20 16.79 30.86
N ASP A 519 20.08 17.22 31.46
CA ASP A 519 19.19 18.22 30.87
C ASP A 519 19.81 19.63 30.94
N VAL A 520 19.65 20.39 29.86
CA VAL A 520 20.09 21.77 29.72
C VAL A 520 18.88 22.65 29.50
N ILE A 521 18.64 23.57 30.44
CA ILE A 521 17.64 24.63 30.31
C ILE A 521 18.39 25.92 30.03
N LEU A 522 18.23 26.43 28.82
CA LEU A 522 18.72 27.75 28.45
C LEU A 522 17.82 28.78 29.18
N VAL A 523 18.45 29.56 30.05
CA VAL A 523 17.79 30.66 30.76
C VAL A 523 17.73 31.84 29.78
N PRO A 524 16.58 32.51 29.62
CA PRO A 524 16.49 33.67 28.73
C PRO A 524 17.48 34.79 29.08
#